data_AF-X1P430-F1
#
_entry.id   AF-X1P430-F1
#
_cell.length_a   1.000
_cell.length_b   1.000
_cell.length_c   1.000
_cell.angle_alpha   90.00
_cell.angle_beta   90.00
_cell.angle_gamma   90.00
#
_symmetry.space_group_name_H-M   'P 1'
#
loop_
_entity.id
_entity.type
_entity.pdbx_description
1 polymer ?
#
loop_
_entity_poly.entity_id
_entity_poly.type
_entity_poly.pdbx_seq_one_letter_code
_entity_poly.pdbx_strand_id
1 'polypeptide(L)'
;MKIRLVDLIKISSLFAGMVLLCNCTGTGDQVRLPESPAYPVEFSLTKNELMDKIRGGWAGQTIGCTYGGPTEFRFKGSMIQDYTPIEWDDTKMEWYYTNSPGLYDDIYMDLTFVEVIDKEGIDAPASS
;
A
#
# COMPACT_ATOMS: atom_id res chain seq x y z
N MET A 1 -16.59 -1.74 70.00
CA MET A 1 -17.15 -1.84 68.64
C MET A 1 -16.54 -3.07 67.96
N LYS A 2 -17.27 -4.18 67.83
CA LYS A 2 -16.75 -5.44 67.27
C LYS A 2 -17.01 -5.47 65.76
N ILE A 3 -16.00 -5.16 64.96
CA ILE A 3 -16.05 -5.31 63.50
C ILE A 3 -16.04 -6.81 63.21
N ARG A 4 -17.04 -7.33 62.47
CA ARG A 4 -17.12 -8.75 62.15
C ARG A 4 -16.24 -9.03 60.94
N LEU A 5 -15.62 -10.22 60.90
CA LEU A 5 -14.73 -10.65 59.80
C LEU A 5 -15.41 -10.52 58.41
N VAL A 6 -16.73 -10.68 58.36
CA VAL A 6 -17.55 -10.52 57.15
C VAL A 6 -17.58 -9.07 56.64
N ASP A 7 -17.46 -8.09 57.53
CA ASP A 7 -17.38 -6.67 57.18
C ASP A 7 -16.01 -6.35 56.56
N LEU A 8 -14.94 -7.00 57.06
CA LEU A 8 -13.59 -6.88 56.50
C LEU A 8 -13.49 -7.47 55.08
N ILE A 9 -14.17 -8.59 54.83
CA ILE A 9 -14.20 -9.25 53.51
C ILE A 9 -15.01 -8.41 52.51
N LYS A 10 -16.12 -7.78 52.92
CA LYS A 10 -16.90 -6.86 52.08
C LYS A 10 -16.12 -5.59 51.73
N ILE A 11 -15.37 -5.02 52.68
CA ILE A 11 -14.52 -3.84 52.45
C ILE A 11 -13.36 -4.18 51.50
N SER A 12 -12.75 -5.35 51.65
CA SER A 12 -11.69 -5.86 50.75
C SER A 12 -12.18 -6.08 49.31
N SER A 13 -13.38 -6.65 49.14
CA SER A 13 -13.98 -6.88 47.82
C SER A 13 -14.47 -5.60 47.13
N LEU A 14 -14.90 -4.59 47.90
CA LEU A 14 -15.20 -3.24 47.40
C LEU A 14 -13.94 -2.49 46.93
N PHE A 15 -12.82 -2.62 47.63
CA PHE A 15 -11.54 -2.00 47.23
C PHE A 15 -10.92 -2.68 46.00
N ALA A 16 -10.99 -4.00 45.88
CA ALA A 16 -10.48 -4.72 44.72
C ALA A 16 -11.26 -4.39 43.43
N GLY A 17 -12.58 -4.19 43.53
CA GLY A 17 -13.42 -3.79 42.40
C GLY A 17 -13.16 -2.36 41.90
N MET A 18 -12.80 -1.44 42.80
CA MET A 18 -12.53 -0.04 42.43
C MET A 18 -11.14 0.17 41.81
N VAL A 19 -10.15 -0.66 42.17
CA VAL A 19 -8.81 -0.63 41.56
C VAL A 19 -8.80 -1.19 40.12
N LEU A 20 -9.71 -2.12 39.79
CA LEU A 20 -9.85 -2.67 38.44
C LEU A 20 -10.52 -1.71 37.43
N LEU A 21 -11.23 -0.68 37.90
CA LEU A 21 -11.92 0.31 37.05
C LEU A 21 -11.08 1.55 36.73
N CYS A 22 -9.92 1.75 37.38
CA CYS A 22 -9.06 2.92 37.17
C CYS A 22 -7.97 2.73 36.10
N ASN A 23 -7.83 1.55 35.49
CA ASN A 23 -6.77 1.27 34.50
C ASN A 23 -7.13 1.61 33.04
N CYS A 24 -8.26 2.27 32.77
CA CYS A 24 -8.66 2.73 31.44
C CYS A 24 -8.38 4.23 31.20
N THR A 25 -7.49 4.85 31.98
CA THR A 25 -6.97 6.19 31.65
C THR A 25 -5.49 6.12 31.35
N GLY A 26 -5.14 5.28 30.38
CA GLY A 26 -3.88 5.45 29.68
C GLY A 26 -3.92 6.79 28.95
N THR A 27 -3.17 7.78 29.43
CA THR A 27 -2.72 8.92 28.63
C THR A 27 -1.74 8.42 27.58
N GLY A 28 -2.22 7.55 26.69
CA GLY A 28 -1.56 7.36 25.41
C GLY A 28 -1.99 8.55 24.57
N ASP A 29 -1.03 9.39 24.18
CA ASP A 29 -1.23 10.27 23.02
C ASP A 29 -1.76 9.37 21.90
N GLN A 30 -3.06 9.48 21.63
CA GLN A 30 -3.64 8.89 20.45
C GLN A 30 -2.97 9.61 19.30
N VAL A 31 -2.00 8.97 18.64
CA VAL A 31 -1.40 9.48 17.41
C VAL A 31 -2.57 9.65 16.45
N ARG A 32 -3.05 10.90 16.35
CA ARG A 32 -4.14 11.24 15.46
C ARG A 32 -3.56 11.09 14.07
N LEU A 33 -3.95 10.01 13.38
CA LEU A 33 -3.67 9.89 11.96
C LEU A 33 -4.19 11.16 11.29
N PRO A 34 -3.45 11.76 10.35
CA PRO A 34 -3.91 12.94 9.64
C PRO A 34 -5.29 12.61 9.06
N GLU A 35 -6.27 13.49 9.30
CA GLU A 35 -7.58 13.33 8.69
C GLU A 35 -7.41 13.29 7.17
N SER A 36 -8.00 12.29 6.53
CA SER A 36 -8.00 12.21 5.08
C SER A 36 -8.61 13.50 4.54
N PRO A 37 -7.99 14.15 3.54
CA PRO A 37 -8.56 15.34 2.97
C PRO A 37 -9.95 15.04 2.38
N ALA A 38 -10.86 15.99 2.51
CA ALA A 38 -12.14 15.96 1.80
C ALA A 38 -11.88 16.24 0.31
N TYR A 39 -12.29 15.33 -0.57
CA TYR A 39 -12.10 15.45 -2.02
C TYR A 39 -13.15 16.38 -2.66
N PRO A 40 -12.81 17.12 -3.73
CA PRO A 40 -11.53 17.08 -4.45
C PRO A 40 -10.46 18.01 -3.85
N VAL A 41 -9.23 17.51 -3.74
CA VAL A 41 -8.05 18.33 -3.42
C VAL A 41 -7.48 18.85 -4.73
N GLU A 42 -7.53 20.16 -4.92
CA GLU A 42 -6.77 20.81 -5.99
C GLU A 42 -5.31 20.95 -5.55
N PHE A 43 -4.38 20.57 -6.43
CA PHE A 43 -2.96 20.79 -6.23
C PHE A 43 -2.34 21.31 -7.54
N SER A 44 -1.33 22.15 -7.41
CA SER A 44 -0.58 22.69 -8.54
C SER A 44 0.81 22.08 -8.58
N LEU A 45 1.26 21.69 -9.77
CA LEU A 45 2.62 21.23 -10.03
C LEU A 45 3.28 22.14 -11.05
N THR A 46 4.57 22.37 -10.88
CA THR A 46 5.38 22.90 -11.97
C THR A 46 5.45 21.88 -13.11
N LYS A 47 5.74 22.36 -14.32
CA LYS A 47 5.94 21.48 -15.48
C LYS A 47 7.04 20.42 -15.24
N ASN A 48 8.10 20.78 -14.51
CA ASN A 48 9.20 19.86 -14.20
C ASN A 48 8.76 18.76 -13.24
N GLU A 49 8.02 19.10 -12.19
CA GLU A 49 7.48 18.10 -11.24
C GLU A 49 6.47 17.17 -11.92
N LEU A 50 5.63 17.70 -12.80
CA LEU A 50 4.70 16.88 -13.58
C LEU A 50 5.45 15.91 -14.49
N MET A 51 6.46 16.40 -15.21
CA MET A 51 7.29 15.58 -16.10
C MET A 51 8.05 14.49 -15.34
N ASP A 52 8.61 14.82 -14.18
CA ASP A 52 9.30 13.86 -13.32
C ASP A 52 8.36 12.73 -12.86
N LYS A 53 7.15 13.08 -12.42
CA LYS A 53 6.12 12.09 -12.03
C LYS A 53 5.70 11.19 -13.19
N ILE A 54 5.50 11.75 -14.38
CA ILE A 54 5.14 10.97 -15.57
C ILE A 54 6.25 9.98 -15.91
N ARG A 55 7.51 10.42 -15.92
CA ARG A 55 8.67 9.54 -16.18
C ARG A 55 8.81 8.47 -15.10
N GLY A 56 8.62 8.84 -13.84
CA GLY A 56 8.62 7.92 -12.71
C GLY A 56 7.51 6.87 -12.82
N GLY A 57 6.34 7.24 -13.35
CA GLY A 57 5.24 6.30 -13.64
C GLY A 57 5.66 5.22 -14.63
N TRP A 58 6.18 5.61 -15.79
CA TRP A 58 6.66 4.66 -16.82
C TRP A 58 7.82 3.79 -16.32
N ALA A 59 8.80 4.38 -15.64
CA ALA A 59 9.92 3.64 -15.06
C ALA A 59 9.44 2.65 -14.00
N GLY A 60 8.56 3.08 -13.09
CA GLY A 60 8.00 2.25 -12.03
C GLY A 60 7.21 1.06 -12.57
N GLN A 61 6.40 1.27 -13.61
CA GLN A 61 5.67 0.18 -14.25
C GLN A 61 6.61 -0.85 -14.90
N THR A 62 7.63 -0.38 -15.63
CA THR A 62 8.63 -1.26 -16.26
C THR A 62 9.40 -2.10 -15.22
N ILE A 63 9.78 -1.47 -14.10
CA ILE A 63 10.38 -2.17 -12.96
C ILE A 63 9.39 -3.17 -12.37
N GLY A 64 8.12 -2.78 -12.21
CA GLY A 64 7.04 -3.62 -11.72
C GLY A 64 6.85 -4.90 -12.53
N CYS A 65 6.74 -4.81 -13.85
CA CYS A 65 6.65 -5.98 -14.74
C CYS A 65 7.87 -6.90 -14.56
N THR A 66 9.07 -6.31 -14.60
CA THR A 66 10.33 -7.08 -14.46
C THR A 66 10.42 -7.79 -13.10
N TYR A 67 10.09 -7.09 -12.02
CA TYR A 67 10.15 -7.62 -10.65
C TYR A 67 9.05 -8.65 -10.37
N GLY A 68 7.87 -8.47 -10.97
CA GLY A 68 6.73 -9.37 -10.83
C GLY A 68 6.87 -10.67 -11.63
N GLY A 69 7.48 -10.61 -12.82
CA GLY A 69 7.63 -11.74 -13.75
C GLY A 69 8.11 -13.07 -13.12
N PRO A 70 9.19 -13.09 -12.31
CA PRO A 70 9.66 -14.32 -11.64
C PRO A 70 8.62 -15.02 -10.75
N THR A 71 7.56 -14.33 -10.35
CA THR A 71 6.55 -14.78 -9.39
C THR A 71 5.18 -15.05 -10.01
N GLU A 72 4.99 -14.65 -11.28
CA GLU A 72 3.74 -14.76 -12.00
C GLU A 72 3.20 -16.21 -11.98
N PHE A 73 1.97 -16.38 -11.49
CA PHE A 73 1.28 -17.68 -11.31
C PHE A 73 1.95 -18.71 -10.37
N ARG A 74 2.97 -18.34 -9.57
CA ARG A 74 3.72 -19.29 -8.72
C ARG A 74 3.19 -19.41 -7.30
N PHE A 75 2.61 -18.35 -6.74
CA PHE A 75 2.12 -18.29 -5.34
C PHE A 75 0.58 -18.20 -5.27
N LYS A 76 -0.10 -19.16 -5.90
CA LYS A 76 -1.57 -19.15 -5.99
C LYS A 76 -2.21 -19.46 -4.63
N GLY A 77 -2.88 -18.48 -4.04
CA GLY A 77 -3.64 -18.64 -2.79
C GLY A 77 -2.88 -18.24 -1.51
N SER A 78 -1.69 -17.66 -1.62
CA SER A 78 -1.00 -17.06 -0.47
C SER A 78 -0.19 -15.83 -0.90
N MET A 79 0.10 -14.94 0.04
CA MET A 79 1.08 -13.88 -0.18
C MET A 79 2.48 -14.49 -0.28
N ILE A 80 3.34 -13.89 -1.10
CA ILE A 80 4.77 -14.17 -1.12
C ILE A 80 5.34 -13.76 0.24
N GLN A 81 6.06 -14.67 0.90
CA GLN A 81 6.62 -14.44 2.23
C GLN A 81 8.04 -13.90 2.13
N ASP A 82 8.50 -13.16 3.15
CA ASP A 82 9.80 -12.46 3.17
C ASP A 82 11.02 -13.39 2.97
N TYR A 83 10.89 -14.68 3.28
CA TYR A 83 11.94 -15.67 3.05
C TYR A 83 12.09 -16.09 1.58
N THR A 84 11.27 -15.55 0.68
CA THR A 84 11.34 -15.80 -0.76
C THR A 84 11.93 -14.55 -1.44
N PRO A 85 13.26 -14.43 -1.54
CA PRO A 85 13.87 -13.30 -2.22
C PRO A 85 13.54 -13.34 -3.71
N ILE A 86 13.27 -12.16 -4.27
CA ILE A 86 13.18 -11.94 -5.72
C ILE A 86 14.53 -11.38 -6.15
N GLU A 87 15.28 -12.18 -6.90
CA GLU A 87 16.63 -11.81 -7.35
C GLU A 87 16.58 -10.54 -8.21
N TRP A 88 17.35 -9.53 -7.82
CA TRP A 88 17.43 -8.25 -8.50
C TRP A 88 18.87 -7.81 -8.69
N ASP A 89 19.19 -7.37 -9.89
CA ASP A 89 20.45 -6.70 -10.26
C ASP A 89 20.19 -5.73 -11.43
N ASP A 90 21.17 -4.89 -11.72
CA ASP A 90 21.05 -3.81 -12.73
C ASP A 90 20.84 -4.34 -14.17
N THR A 91 20.99 -5.64 -14.39
CA THR A 91 20.84 -6.29 -15.70
C THR A 91 19.48 -6.98 -15.87
N LYS A 92 18.67 -7.14 -14.81
CA LYS A 92 17.41 -7.91 -14.89
C LYS A 92 16.48 -7.41 -15.99
N MET A 93 16.32 -6.10 -16.11
CA MET A 93 15.43 -5.51 -17.12
C MET A 93 15.90 -5.85 -18.53
N GLU A 94 17.20 -5.69 -18.83
CA GLU A 94 17.77 -6.05 -20.14
C GLU A 94 17.64 -7.55 -20.42
N TRP A 95 17.90 -8.38 -19.40
CA TRP A 95 17.79 -9.82 -19.52
C TRP A 95 16.35 -10.23 -19.86
N TYR A 96 15.35 -9.73 -19.13
CA TYR A 96 13.94 -10.05 -19.39
C TYR A 96 13.48 -9.51 -20.73
N TYR A 97 13.86 -8.28 -21.08
CA TYR A 97 13.52 -7.70 -22.38
C TYR A 97 14.07 -8.54 -23.54
N THR A 98 15.31 -9.03 -23.40
CA THR A 98 15.97 -9.82 -24.45
C THR A 98 15.48 -11.26 -24.51
N ASN A 99 15.29 -11.90 -23.35
CA ASN A 99 15.06 -13.35 -23.27
C ASN A 99 13.59 -13.72 -23.08
N SER A 100 12.76 -12.80 -22.60
CA SER A 100 11.32 -12.99 -22.38
C SER A 100 10.55 -11.70 -22.67
N PRO A 101 10.62 -11.18 -23.91
CA PRO A 101 10.00 -9.88 -24.26
C PRO A 101 8.50 -9.84 -24.02
N GLY A 102 7.83 -11.01 -24.02
CA GLY A 102 6.40 -11.13 -23.73
C GLY A 102 6.01 -10.75 -22.30
N LEU A 103 6.96 -10.64 -21.36
CA LEU A 103 6.70 -10.17 -20.00
C LEU A 103 6.21 -8.71 -19.93
N TYR A 104 6.44 -7.94 -21.00
CA TYR A 104 6.12 -6.51 -21.03
C TYR A 104 4.81 -6.23 -21.80
N ASP A 105 3.91 -7.20 -21.89
CA ASP A 105 2.59 -7.00 -22.51
C ASP A 105 1.77 -5.91 -21.82
N ASP A 106 1.88 -5.76 -20.50
CA ASP A 106 1.34 -4.60 -19.76
C ASP A 106 1.82 -3.25 -20.35
N ILE A 107 3.12 -3.13 -20.64
CA ILE A 107 3.72 -1.91 -21.19
C ILE A 107 3.29 -1.70 -22.64
N TYR A 108 3.27 -2.76 -23.44
CA TYR A 108 2.90 -2.67 -24.85
C TYR A 108 1.43 -2.26 -25.03
N MET A 109 0.54 -2.73 -24.15
CA MET A 109 -0.85 -2.31 -24.12
C MET A 109 -0.98 -0.81 -23.83
N ASP A 110 -0.26 -0.31 -22.83
CA ASP A 110 -0.31 1.11 -22.47
C ASP A 110 0.28 2.03 -23.55
N LEU A 111 1.38 1.62 -24.18
CA LEU A 111 1.96 2.38 -25.30
C LEU A 111 0.99 2.49 -26.47
N THR A 112 0.29 1.40 -26.80
CA THR A 112 -0.73 1.39 -27.86
C THR A 112 -1.90 2.29 -27.50
N PHE A 113 -2.34 2.27 -26.24
CA PHE A 113 -3.41 3.14 -25.75
C PHE A 113 -3.05 4.62 -25.84
N VAL A 114 -1.82 4.99 -25.43
CA VAL A 114 -1.33 6.37 -25.55
C VAL A 114 -1.18 6.78 -27.01
N GLU A 115 -0.76 5.88 -27.90
CA GLU A 115 -0.69 6.14 -29.33
C GLU A 115 -2.06 6.45 -29.94
N VAL A 116 -3.11 5.72 -29.54
CA VAL A 116 -4.49 6.01 -29.98
C VAL A 116 -4.95 7.38 -29.48
N ILE A 117 -4.71 7.70 -28.21
CA ILE A 117 -5.07 9.02 -27.65
C ILE A 117 -4.32 10.14 -28.36
N ASP A 118 -3.04 9.95 -28.68
CA ASP A 118 -2.25 10.97 -29.39
C ASP A 118 -2.79 11.22 -30.81
N LYS A 119 -3.25 10.17 -31.50
CA LYS A 119 -3.77 10.26 -32.87
C LYS A 119 -5.20 10.76 -32.95
N GLU A 120 -6.07 10.31 -32.05
CA GLU A 120 -7.52 10.46 -32.16
C GLU A 120 -8.14 11.29 -31.03
N GLY A 121 -7.36 11.60 -29.99
CA GLY A 121 -7.81 12.32 -28.81
C GLY A 121 -8.40 11.39 -27.73
N ILE A 122 -8.78 11.97 -26.60
CA ILE A 122 -9.32 11.21 -25.45
C ILE A 122 -10.69 10.60 -25.72
N ASP A 123 -11.39 11.07 -26.76
CA ASP A 123 -12.70 10.60 -27.19
C ASP A 123 -12.62 9.55 -28.33
N ALA A 124 -11.47 8.89 -28.48
CA ALA A 124 -11.25 7.85 -29.50
C ALA A 124 -12.33 6.75 -29.43
N PRO A 125 -12.90 6.31 -30.57
CA PRO A 125 -13.92 5.28 -30.62
C PRO A 125 -13.36 3.90 -30.27
N ALA A 126 -14.23 2.97 -29.83
CA ALA A 126 -13.82 1.59 -29.55
C ALA A 126 -13.36 0.79 -30.79
N SER A 127 -13.52 1.35 -31.99
CA SER A 127 -13.13 0.74 -33.27
C SER A 127 -11.74 1.14 -33.75
N SER A 128 -11.03 2.00 -33.01
CA SER A 128 -9.67 2.45 -33.34
C SER A 128 -8.65 1.31 -33.38
#